data_AF-A0A090Z5Q4-F1
#
_entry.id   AF-A0A090Z5Q4-F1
#
_cell.length_a   1.000
_cell.length_b   1.000
_cell.length_c   1.000
_cell.angle_alpha   90.00
_cell.angle_beta   90.00
_cell.angle_gamma   90.00
#
_symmetry.space_group_name_H-M   'P 1'
#
loop_
_entity.id
_entity.type
_entity.pdbx_description
1 polymer ?
#
loop_
_entity_poly.entity_id
_entity_poly.type
_entity_poly.pdbx_seq_one_letter_code
_entity_poly.pdbx_strand_id
1 'polypeptide(L)' 'MNKKQHLIDVQSIRSKEQIEDMKSALKHHCSEKDYILFLIGINTELRISDLLQIY' A
#
# COMPACT_ATOMS: atom_id res chain seq x y z
N MET A 1 -7.80 20.60 23.59
CA MET A 1 -8.36 19.77 22.49
C MET A 1 -7.49 18.53 22.33
N ASN A 2 -7.94 17.38 22.83
CA ASN A 2 -7.25 16.09 22.66
C ASN A 2 -7.51 15.57 21.23
N LYS A 3 -6.54 15.74 20.32
CA LYS A 3 -6.54 15.03 19.03
C LYS A 3 -6.33 13.55 19.35
N LYS A 4 -7.39 12.74 19.29
CA LYS A 4 -7.26 11.27 19.31
C LYS A 4 -6.42 10.88 18.08
N GLN A 5 -5.15 10.56 18.28
CA GLN A 5 -4.31 9.99 17.22
C GLN A 5 -4.94 8.66 16.82
N HIS A 6 -5.52 8.59 15.62
CA HIS A 6 -5.85 7.31 14.99
C HIS A 6 -4.52 6.66 14.64
N LEU A 7 -4.07 5.73 15.49
CA LEU A 7 -2.97 4.83 15.17
C LEU A 7 -3.48 3.89 14.07
N ILE A 8 -3.21 4.25 12.81
CA ILE A 8 -3.43 3.33 11.69
C ILE A 8 -2.28 2.34 11.78
N ASP A 9 -2.56 1.17 12.34
CA ASP A 9 -1.58 0.08 12.39
C ASP A 9 -1.45 -0.52 10.98
N VAL A 10 -0.43 -0.07 10.24
CA VAL A 10 -0.15 -0.55 8.89
C VAL A 10 0.72 -1.79 9.01
N GLN A 11 0.08 -2.96 8.93
CA GLN A 11 0.75 -4.25 8.88
C GLN A 11 0.94 -4.71 7.42
N SER A 12 2.01 -5.46 7.16
CA SER A 12 2.22 -6.07 5.84
C SER A 12 1.17 -7.15 5.55
N ILE A 13 0.79 -7.27 4.27
CA ILE A 13 -0.13 -8.31 3.80
C ILE A 13 0.61 -9.66 3.82
N ARG A 14 0.00 -10.69 4.42
CA ARG A 14 0.62 -12.02 4.56
C ARG A 14 -0.09 -13.13 3.77
N SER A 15 -1.29 -12.86 3.25
CA SER A 15 -2.05 -13.82 2.46
C SER A 15 -1.98 -13.49 0.96
N LYS A 16 -1.86 -14.52 0.12
CA LYS A 16 -1.93 -14.38 -1.34
C LYS A 16 -3.29 -13.87 -1.81
N GLU A 17 -4.37 -14.28 -1.13
CA GLU A 17 -5.74 -13.84 -1.43
C GLU A 17 -5.88 -12.32 -1.26
N GLN A 18 -5.38 -11.78 -0.15
CA GLN A 18 -5.38 -10.35 0.13
C GLN A 18 -4.55 -9.55 -0.89
N ILE A 19 -3.48 -10.13 -1.44
CA ILE A 19 -2.68 -9.51 -2.50
C ILE A 19 -3.50 -9.41 -3.80
N GLU A 20 -4.21 -10.48 -4.18
CA GLU A 20 -5.04 -10.49 -5.38
C GLU A 20 -6.26 -9.55 -5.24
N ASP A 21 -6.89 -9.52 -4.07
CA ASP A 21 -7.97 -8.57 -3.77
C ASP A 21 -7.48 -7.13 -3.90
N MET A 22 -6.29 -6.84 -3.38
CA MET A 22 -5.69 -5.51 -3.49
C MET A 22 -5.33 -5.16 -4.95
N LYS A 23 -4.82 -6.12 -5.74
CA LYS A 23 -4.56 -5.91 -7.18
C LYS A 23 -5.85 -5.60 -7.93
N SER A 24 -6.93 -6.31 -7.64
CA SER A 24 -8.25 -6.07 -8.23
C SER A 24 -8.75 -4.68 -7.85
N ALA A 25 -8.72 -4.34 -6.56
CA ALA A 25 -9.12 -3.03 -6.07
C ALA A 25 -8.32 -1.89 -6.72
N LEU A 26 -6.99 -2.01 -6.80
CA LEU A 26 -6.13 -1.00 -7.42
C LEU A 26 -6.38 -0.85 -8.93
N LYS A 27 -6.70 -1.93 -9.64
CA LYS A 27 -7.09 -1.87 -11.07
C LYS A 27 -8.44 -1.22 -11.29
N HIS A 28 -9.39 -1.39 -10.37
CA HIS A 28 -10.74 -0.86 -10.52
C HIS A 28 -10.92 0.55 -9.96
N HIS A 29 -10.15 0.93 -8.93
CA HIS A 29 -10.35 2.17 -8.18
C HIS A 29 -9.19 3.18 -8.27
N CYS A 30 -8.00 2.76 -8.69
CA CYS A 30 -6.80 3.60 -8.67
C CYS A 30 -6.14 3.72 -10.06
N SER A 31 -5.13 4.59 -10.13
CA SER A 31 -4.36 4.79 -11.36
C SER A 31 -3.35 3.65 -11.55
N GLU A 32 -2.94 3.42 -12.79
CA GLU A 32 -1.93 2.40 -13.12
C GLU A 32 -0.61 2.60 -12.35
N LYS A 33 -0.27 3.86 -12.04
CA LYS A 33 0.87 4.21 -11.18
C LYS A 33 0.80 3.60 -9.79
N ASP A 34 -0.37 3.64 -9.14
CA ASP A 34 -0.57 3.09 -7.79
C ASP A 34 -0.46 1.57 -7.81
N TYR A 35 -0.95 0.94 -8.89
CA TYR A 35 -0.81 -0.49 -9.11
C TYR A 35 0.66 -0.89 -9.29
N ILE A 36 1.43 -0.15 -10.09
CA ILE A 36 2.87 -0.38 -10.27
C ILE A 36 3.61 -0.17 -8.95
N LEU A 37 3.28 0.88 -8.20
CA LEU A 37 3.90 1.19 -6.92
C LEU A 37 3.62 0.10 -5.87
N PHE A 38 2.40 -0.45 -5.86
CA PHE A 38 2.04 -1.62 -5.07
C PHE A 38 2.85 -2.85 -5.48
N LEU A 39 2.95 -3.14 -6.78
CA LEU A 39 3.75 -4.25 -7.28
C LEU A 39 5.23 -4.13 -6.92
N ILE A 40 5.82 -2.94 -7.04
CA ILE A 40 7.20 -2.69 -6.66
C ILE A 40 7.35 -2.93 -5.16
N GLY A 41 6.50 -2.30 -4.32
CA GLY A 41 6.59 -2.42 -2.87
C GLY A 41 6.48 -3.85 -2.34
N ILE A 42 5.63 -4.70 -2.92
CA ILE A 42 5.54 -6.11 -2.51
C ILE A 42 6.73 -6.97 -2.97
N ASN A 43 7.35 -6.66 -4.12
CA ASN A 43 8.47 -7.45 -4.66
C ASN A 43 9.81 -7.05 -4.05
N THR A 44 9.94 -5.79 -3.61
CA THR A 44 11.17 -5.25 -3.00
C THR A 44 11.09 -5.17 -1.47
N GLU A 45 10.00 -5.65 -0.87
CA GLU A 45 9.66 -5.50 0.56
C GLU A 45 9.82 -4.05 1.07
N LEU A 46 9.65 -3.08 0.17
CA LEU A 46 9.87 -1.68 0.45
C LEU A 46 8.54 -0.99 0.73
N ARG A 47 8.50 -0.17 1.77
CA ARG A 47 7.32 0.62 2.08
C ARG A 47 7.13 1.66 0.97
N ILE A 48 5.94 1.73 0.42
CA ILE A 48 5.58 2.73 -0.59
C ILE A 48 5.79 4.16 -0.05
N SER A 49 5.58 4.36 1.26
CA SER A 49 5.85 5.63 1.93
C SER A 49 7.32 6.05 1.87
N ASP A 50 8.26 5.09 1.92
CA ASP A 50 9.70 5.32 1.75
C ASP A 50 10.03 5.67 0.29
N LEU A 51 9.38 5.00 -0.67
CA LEU A 51 9.55 5.25 -2.11
C LEU A 51 9.02 6.62 -2.55
N LEU A 52 7.91 7.07 -1.99
CA LEU A 52 7.33 8.39 -2.27
C LEU A 52 8.08 9.50 -1.54
N GLN A 53 9.00 9.17 -0.64
CA GLN A 53 9.86 10.11 0.06
C GLN A 53 11.04 10.53 -0.83
N ILE A 54 10.73 11.06 -2.01
CA ILE A 54 11.71 11.77 -2.84
C ILE A 54 11.46 13.26 -2.59
N TYR A 55 12.28 13.84 -1.70
CA TYR A 55 12.60 15.27 -1.50
C TYR A 55 11.49 16.32 -1.68
#